data_AF-A0A0G0PL24-F1
#
_entry.id   AF-A0A0G0PL24-F1
#
_cell.length_a   1.000
_cell.length_b   1.000
_cell.length_c   1.000
_cell.angle_alpha   90.00
_cell.angle_beta   90.00
_cell.angle_gamma   90.00
#
_symmetry.space_group_name_H-M   'P 1'
#
loop_
_entity.id
_entity.type
_entity.pdbx_description
1 polymer ?
#
loop_
_entity_poly.entity_id
_entity_poly.type
_entity_poly.pdbx_seq_one_letter_code
_entity_poly.pdbx_strand_id
1 'polypeptide(L)'
;MGTSKVLQKPQILEIIGSTIRIKHPDIFGYKATSMTAPLTAAGTSLTVRDNNGLTDDDWFILGTVGNAKTEECDVNGTVTRGTALTITNTTKFSHEIDTSITKILERGIKIYGASTDGGSGTLIASVDAITTPIADAISIQWDKEYTEYTLISTDTAYSFYYVVFTDGTTSSSASDYIASSGVPYNTGKAIAESALKLVRAEVDGSLITWEWLLEKVNDFQDATTNYVLPDGTMKDWPFEIVEDVTSITTTLNQNSYAVSSLSTNLKYPDSFQGIIQVKVGSEIMEYMDLDAYEDEYNGIAKTTVSTAASAGNTTLVLTDSYEFGESGTAYVGIDTITYTGNTESTGTLTGIPASGIGSITTTQAVGTVVWQGVKPATPSKYTLFNGNILLDIPIDSDTAGKKIKVKYYGVVPRVDSLSDTLPMPFTYIAKYYIGAEIEYRKKNMENGDRLTARFVSELQKQAQKQLTHMPEMQDYYTYIE
;
A
#
# COMPACT_ATOMS: atom_id res chain seq x y z
N MET A 1 -10.15 1.88 -40.32
CA MET A 1 -10.25 2.16 -38.88
C MET A 1 -8.83 2.29 -38.35
N GLY A 2 -8.35 3.52 -38.13
CA GLY A 2 -7.07 3.71 -37.46
C GLY A 2 -7.18 3.17 -36.04
N THR A 3 -6.28 2.28 -35.64
CA THR A 3 -6.15 1.89 -34.23
C THR A 3 -5.84 3.15 -33.44
N SER A 4 -6.63 3.44 -32.40
CA SER A 4 -6.37 4.57 -31.51
C SER A 4 -4.92 4.50 -31.02
N LYS A 5 -4.16 5.56 -31.25
CA LYS A 5 -2.78 5.70 -30.78
C LYS A 5 -2.80 5.72 -29.25
N VAL A 6 -2.19 4.73 -28.61
CA VAL A 6 -2.05 4.69 -27.14
C VAL A 6 -0.66 5.20 -26.81
N LEU A 7 -0.58 6.36 -26.18
CA LEU A 7 0.67 6.93 -25.68
C LEU A 7 1.11 6.22 -24.40
N GLN A 8 2.42 6.09 -24.21
CA GLN A 8 2.98 5.46 -23.01
C GLN A 8 2.73 6.29 -21.74
N LYS A 9 2.73 5.65 -20.57
CA LYS A 9 2.72 6.37 -19.28
C LYS A 9 4.13 6.94 -19.04
N PRO A 10 4.28 8.26 -18.82
CA PRO A 10 5.59 8.86 -18.55
C PRO A 10 6.07 8.57 -17.12
N GLN A 11 7.36 8.84 -16.89
CA GLN A 11 8.01 8.65 -15.59
C GLN A 11 8.89 9.85 -15.24
N ILE A 12 8.64 10.49 -14.11
CA ILE A 12 9.59 11.44 -13.50
C ILE A 12 10.75 10.63 -12.91
N LEU A 13 11.97 10.92 -13.36
CA LEU A 13 13.19 10.31 -12.83
C LEU A 13 13.53 10.91 -11.47
N GLU A 14 13.61 12.23 -11.38
CA GLU A 14 13.92 12.92 -10.13
C GLU A 14 13.51 14.39 -10.22
N ILE A 15 13.41 15.02 -9.04
CA ILE A 15 13.25 16.46 -8.88
C ILE A 15 14.41 16.94 -8.01
N ILE A 16 15.30 17.76 -8.58
CA ILE A 16 16.44 18.35 -7.88
C ILE A 16 16.23 19.87 -7.84
N GLY A 17 15.86 20.38 -6.66
CA GLY A 17 15.51 21.79 -6.52
C GLY A 17 14.32 22.14 -7.40
N SER A 18 14.51 23.01 -8.39
CA SER A 18 13.48 23.39 -9.37
C SER A 18 13.54 22.57 -10.67
N THR A 19 14.50 21.66 -10.83
CA THR A 19 14.67 20.87 -12.07
C THR A 19 13.99 19.51 -11.97
N ILE A 20 13.07 19.25 -12.90
CA ILE A 20 12.36 17.98 -13.09
C ILE A 20 13.01 17.25 -14.25
N ARG A 21 13.45 16.01 -14.02
CA ARG A 21 13.99 15.12 -15.06
C ARG A 21 12.98 14.05 -15.42
N ILE A 22 12.72 13.88 -16.70
CA ILE A 22 11.64 13.03 -17.21
C ILE A 22 12.23 12.02 -18.19
N LYS A 23 11.94 10.73 -17.96
CA LYS A 23 12.37 9.65 -18.84
C LYS A 23 11.71 9.80 -20.21
N HIS A 24 12.46 9.52 -21.28
CA HIS A 24 11.89 9.44 -22.62
C HIS A 24 10.95 8.21 -22.76
N PRO A 25 9.96 8.27 -23.66
CA PRO A 25 9.15 7.09 -23.99
C PRO A 25 10.06 6.00 -24.59
N ASP A 26 9.73 4.73 -24.35
CA ASP A 26 10.47 3.62 -24.94
C ASP A 26 10.10 3.46 -26.42
N ILE A 27 11.00 3.85 -27.31
CA ILE A 27 10.77 3.77 -28.76
C ILE A 27 11.16 2.38 -29.33
N PHE A 28 11.52 1.41 -28.48
CA PHE A 28 11.78 0.06 -28.92
C PHE A 28 10.52 -0.58 -29.53
N GLY A 29 10.66 -1.14 -30.73
CA GLY A 29 9.54 -1.70 -31.49
C GLY A 29 8.73 -0.67 -32.30
N TYR A 30 9.04 0.63 -32.19
CA TYR A 30 8.49 1.62 -33.11
C TYR A 30 9.04 1.41 -34.52
N LYS A 31 8.29 1.88 -35.54
CA LYS A 31 8.71 1.75 -36.93
C LYS A 31 10.02 2.51 -37.14
N ALA A 32 11.05 1.79 -37.55
CA ALA A 32 12.37 2.36 -37.82
C ALA A 32 12.86 2.03 -39.24
N THR A 33 13.72 2.89 -39.76
CA THR A 33 14.44 2.76 -41.03
C THR A 33 15.79 3.48 -40.91
N SER A 34 16.56 3.58 -41.99
CA SER A 34 17.78 4.38 -42.00
C SER A 34 17.99 5.09 -43.33
N MET A 35 18.83 6.12 -43.30
CA MET A 35 19.20 6.89 -44.48
C MET A 35 20.04 6.06 -45.47
N THR A 36 19.82 6.24 -46.77
CA THR A 36 20.64 5.63 -47.85
C THR A 36 21.57 6.60 -48.55
N ALA A 37 21.45 7.90 -48.24
CA ALA A 37 22.31 8.96 -48.74
C ALA A 37 22.51 10.00 -47.64
N PRO A 38 23.66 10.70 -47.61
CA PRO A 38 23.88 11.78 -46.66
C PRO A 38 22.91 12.94 -46.91
N LEU A 39 22.54 13.63 -45.84
CA LEU A 39 21.74 14.85 -45.87
C LEU A 39 22.59 15.99 -45.32
N THR A 40 22.81 17.02 -46.12
CA THR A 40 23.48 18.24 -45.64
C THR A 40 22.58 18.97 -44.65
N ALA A 41 23.17 19.76 -43.76
CA ALA A 41 22.39 20.69 -42.93
C ALA A 41 21.50 21.58 -43.81
N ALA A 42 20.35 21.94 -43.27
CA ALA A 42 19.21 22.57 -43.93
C ALA A 42 18.53 21.75 -45.04
N GLY A 43 18.84 20.46 -45.16
CA GLY A 43 18.21 19.58 -46.13
C GLY A 43 16.75 19.28 -45.78
N THR A 44 15.91 19.07 -46.81
CA THR A 44 14.46 18.77 -46.67
C THR A 44 14.02 17.48 -47.35
N SER A 45 14.93 16.76 -48.01
CA SER A 45 14.63 15.55 -48.78
C SER A 45 15.53 14.40 -48.33
N LEU A 46 14.96 13.41 -47.64
CA LEU A 46 15.67 12.24 -47.10
C LEU A 46 15.46 11.02 -47.97
N THR A 47 16.54 10.46 -48.51
CA THR A 47 16.48 9.14 -49.13
C THR A 47 16.64 8.08 -48.04
N VAL A 48 15.65 7.21 -47.88
CA VAL A 48 15.60 6.19 -46.82
C VAL A 48 15.52 4.78 -47.41
N ARG A 49 15.94 3.76 -46.64
CA ARG A 49 15.92 2.36 -47.08
C ARG A 49 14.51 1.85 -47.36
N ASP A 50 13.58 2.15 -46.46
CA ASP A 50 12.16 1.85 -46.58
C ASP A 50 11.35 2.91 -45.84
N ASN A 51 10.38 3.53 -46.54
CA ASN A 51 9.43 4.49 -45.97
C ASN A 51 8.04 3.87 -45.74
N ASN A 52 7.88 2.56 -45.92
CA ASN A 52 6.61 1.88 -45.69
C ASN A 52 6.15 2.02 -44.23
N GLY A 53 4.95 2.54 -44.02
CA GLY A 53 4.36 2.75 -42.69
C GLY A 53 4.57 4.14 -42.10
N LEU A 54 5.26 5.04 -42.83
CA LEU A 54 5.21 6.48 -42.59
C LEU A 54 4.10 7.09 -43.46
N THR A 55 3.40 8.07 -42.91
CA THR A 55 2.40 8.87 -43.62
C THR A 55 2.71 10.36 -43.47
N ASP A 56 1.97 11.18 -44.20
CA ASP A 56 1.95 12.63 -43.97
C ASP A 56 1.66 12.94 -42.48
N ASP A 57 2.26 14.01 -41.96
CA ASP A 57 2.22 14.44 -40.55
C ASP A 57 2.76 13.44 -39.51
N ASP A 58 3.40 12.33 -39.93
CA ASP A 58 4.11 11.48 -38.98
C ASP A 58 5.39 12.15 -38.47
N TRP A 59 5.62 12.02 -37.18
CA TRP A 59 6.82 12.51 -36.50
C TRP A 59 7.84 11.40 -36.30
N PHE A 60 9.12 11.73 -36.42
CA PHE A 60 10.23 10.81 -36.20
C PHE A 60 11.46 11.53 -35.65
N ILE A 61 12.35 10.77 -35.03
CA ILE A 61 13.69 11.24 -34.70
C ILE A 61 14.67 10.80 -35.79
N LEU A 62 15.60 11.69 -36.11
CA LEU A 62 16.72 11.45 -37.00
C LEU A 62 18.01 11.40 -36.16
N GLY A 63 18.54 10.20 -35.96
CA GLY A 63 19.67 9.93 -35.06
C GLY A 63 19.35 8.93 -33.96
N THR A 64 20.25 8.85 -32.97
CA THR A 64 20.13 7.99 -31.79
C THR A 64 19.82 8.85 -30.57
N VAL A 65 18.84 8.46 -29.75
CA VAL A 65 18.50 9.17 -28.51
C VAL A 65 19.76 9.38 -27.66
N GLY A 66 19.95 10.60 -27.14
CA GLY A 66 21.13 10.99 -26.36
C GLY A 66 22.34 11.46 -27.17
N ASN A 67 22.27 11.39 -28.50
CA ASN A 67 23.30 11.99 -29.35
C ASN A 67 23.00 13.48 -29.59
N ALA A 68 23.99 14.34 -29.39
CA ALA A 68 23.87 15.80 -29.57
C ALA A 68 23.42 16.26 -30.97
N LYS A 69 23.47 15.39 -31.99
CA LYS A 69 23.00 15.68 -33.36
C LYS A 69 21.60 15.14 -33.65
N THR A 70 20.95 14.47 -32.71
CA THR A 70 19.62 13.92 -32.90
C THR A 70 18.59 15.05 -32.95
N GLU A 71 17.70 15.01 -33.93
CA GLU A 71 16.67 16.02 -34.13
C GLU A 71 15.31 15.39 -34.45
N GLU A 72 14.24 16.05 -34.01
CA GLU A 72 12.86 15.69 -34.33
C GLU A 72 12.48 16.29 -35.70
N CYS A 73 11.86 15.49 -36.56
CA CYS A 73 11.38 15.89 -37.87
C CYS A 73 9.97 15.35 -38.11
N ASP A 74 9.25 15.99 -39.02
CA ASP A 74 7.93 15.59 -39.48
C ASP A 74 7.91 15.38 -40.99
N VAL A 75 7.16 14.37 -41.42
CA VAL A 75 6.92 14.10 -42.84
C VAL A 75 6.00 15.19 -43.40
N ASN A 76 6.40 15.79 -44.52
CA ASN A 76 5.64 16.81 -45.23
C ASN A 76 5.16 16.31 -46.59
N GLY A 77 3.88 16.01 -46.69
CA GLY A 77 3.22 15.58 -47.90
C GLY A 77 3.14 14.06 -48.06
N THR A 78 2.58 13.65 -49.20
CA THR A 78 2.25 12.25 -49.47
C THR A 78 3.50 11.36 -49.59
N VAL A 79 3.58 10.33 -48.75
CA VAL A 79 4.62 9.30 -48.80
C VAL A 79 4.33 8.29 -49.92
N THR A 80 5.17 8.29 -50.96
CA THR A 80 5.16 7.23 -51.98
C THR A 80 6.27 6.23 -51.70
N ARG A 81 5.95 4.93 -51.71
CA ARG A 81 6.95 3.91 -51.37
C ARG A 81 8.14 3.95 -52.33
N GLY A 82 9.35 3.97 -51.79
CA GLY A 82 10.60 3.96 -52.57
C GLY A 82 11.02 5.33 -53.12
N THR A 83 10.30 6.41 -52.80
CA THR A 83 10.74 7.79 -53.06
C THR A 83 11.40 8.39 -51.82
N ALA A 84 12.10 9.51 -51.99
CA ALA A 84 12.58 10.29 -50.86
C ALA A 84 11.40 10.81 -50.01
N LEU A 85 11.62 10.91 -48.70
CA LEU A 85 10.72 11.58 -47.77
C LEU A 85 11.01 13.08 -47.82
N THR A 86 9.96 13.88 -47.95
CA THR A 86 10.07 15.33 -47.75
C THR A 86 9.75 15.63 -46.29
N ILE A 87 10.48 16.55 -45.66
CA ILE A 87 10.24 17.00 -44.28
C ILE A 87 9.88 18.48 -44.21
N THR A 88 9.09 18.88 -43.23
CA THR A 88 8.62 20.27 -43.10
C THR A 88 9.74 21.17 -42.59
N ASN A 89 10.45 20.70 -41.56
CA ASN A 89 11.55 21.44 -40.95
C ASN A 89 12.87 21.12 -41.65
N THR A 90 13.67 22.15 -41.96
CA THR A 90 15.03 21.94 -42.47
C THR A 90 15.92 21.38 -41.36
N THR A 91 16.72 20.35 -41.63
CA THR A 91 17.57 19.79 -40.57
C THR A 91 18.60 20.77 -40.05
N LYS A 92 18.84 20.80 -38.74
CA LYS A 92 19.88 21.65 -38.15
C LYS A 92 21.27 21.09 -38.41
N PHE A 93 21.40 19.76 -38.42
CA PHE A 93 22.66 19.08 -38.59
C PHE A 93 22.74 18.33 -39.92
N SER A 94 23.97 18.04 -40.34
CA SER A 94 24.21 17.08 -41.41
C SER A 94 24.14 15.65 -40.85
N HIS A 95 23.53 14.76 -41.61
CA HIS A 95 23.38 13.34 -41.27
C HIS A 95 24.05 12.47 -42.33
N GLU A 96 24.72 11.43 -41.90
CA GLU A 96 25.47 10.53 -42.78
C GLU A 96 24.56 9.41 -43.31
N ILE A 97 25.09 8.62 -44.25
CA ILE A 97 24.44 7.35 -44.60
C ILE A 97 24.27 6.47 -43.34
N ASP A 98 23.20 5.69 -43.30
CA ASP A 98 22.84 4.81 -42.19
C ASP A 98 22.45 5.48 -40.87
N THR A 99 22.32 6.81 -40.82
CA THR A 99 21.64 7.47 -39.70
C THR A 99 20.24 6.89 -39.51
N SER A 100 19.91 6.51 -38.28
CA SER A 100 18.62 5.91 -37.91
C SER A 100 17.48 6.91 -37.99
N ILE A 101 16.33 6.43 -38.45
CA ILE A 101 15.07 7.16 -38.46
C ILE A 101 14.06 6.32 -37.71
N THR A 102 13.52 6.83 -36.61
CA THR A 102 12.55 6.10 -35.78
C THR A 102 11.30 6.95 -35.60
N LYS A 103 10.15 6.43 -36.05
CA LYS A 103 8.85 7.06 -35.82
C LYS A 103 8.63 7.24 -34.31
N ILE A 104 8.10 8.38 -33.90
CA ILE A 104 7.74 8.67 -32.52
C ILE A 104 6.24 8.94 -32.41
N LEU A 105 5.67 8.59 -31.25
CA LEU A 105 4.25 8.80 -30.98
C LEU A 105 4.08 10.00 -30.04
N GLU A 106 4.88 10.07 -29.00
CA GLU A 106 4.94 11.16 -28.04
C GLU A 106 5.90 12.24 -28.54
N ARG A 107 5.47 13.50 -28.48
CA ARG A 107 6.26 14.64 -28.96
C ARG A 107 6.61 15.63 -27.86
N GLY A 108 5.72 15.75 -26.88
CA GLY A 108 5.87 16.69 -25.79
C GLY A 108 5.44 16.12 -24.45
N ILE A 109 5.82 16.85 -23.41
CA ILE A 109 5.50 16.54 -22.02
C ILE A 109 4.73 17.72 -21.42
N LYS A 110 3.57 17.42 -20.85
CA LYS A 110 2.84 18.34 -19.98
C LYS A 110 3.25 18.09 -18.53
N ILE A 111 3.50 19.14 -17.77
CA ILE A 111 3.92 19.06 -16.37
C ILE A 111 2.85 19.72 -15.51
N TYR A 112 2.36 18.99 -14.52
CA TYR A 112 1.32 19.44 -13.60
C TYR A 112 1.87 19.46 -12.18
N GLY A 113 1.39 20.41 -11.38
CA GLY A 113 1.61 20.47 -9.94
C GLY A 113 0.33 20.23 -9.15
N ALA A 114 0.45 19.59 -7.98
CA ALA A 114 -0.67 19.27 -7.10
C ALA A 114 -0.31 19.51 -5.62
N SER A 115 -1.32 19.80 -4.80
CA SER A 115 -1.16 20.03 -3.35
C SER A 115 -1.06 18.76 -2.52
N THR A 116 -1.61 17.64 -3.02
CA THR A 116 -1.60 16.33 -2.37
C THR A 116 -1.24 15.25 -3.37
N ASP A 117 -0.71 14.14 -2.90
CA ASP A 117 -0.55 12.92 -3.71
C ASP A 117 -1.93 12.46 -4.22
N GLY A 118 -2.02 12.18 -5.51
CA GLY A 118 -3.29 11.84 -6.20
C GLY A 118 -4.31 12.98 -6.30
N GLY A 119 -3.97 14.21 -5.89
CA GLY A 119 -4.85 15.37 -5.96
C GLY A 119 -5.01 15.93 -7.40
N SER A 120 -6.01 16.80 -7.61
CA SER A 120 -6.16 17.46 -8.91
C SER A 120 -4.93 18.30 -9.26
N GLY A 121 -4.32 18.03 -10.41
CA GLY A 121 -3.20 18.82 -10.91
C GLY A 121 -3.62 20.13 -11.56
N THR A 122 -2.71 21.10 -11.52
CA THR A 122 -2.75 22.33 -12.32
C THR A 122 -1.55 22.32 -13.25
N LEU A 123 -1.74 22.59 -14.55
CA LEU A 123 -0.63 22.69 -15.49
C LEU A 123 0.31 23.83 -15.05
N ILE A 124 1.62 23.60 -15.10
CA ILE A 124 2.60 24.63 -14.74
C ILE A 124 2.50 25.80 -15.72
N ALA A 125 2.42 27.02 -15.19
CA ALA A 125 2.07 28.23 -15.95
C ALA A 125 3.03 28.52 -17.11
N SER A 126 4.33 28.34 -16.90
CA SER A 126 5.34 28.46 -17.96
C SER A 126 5.21 27.40 -19.06
N VAL A 127 4.66 26.22 -18.76
CA VAL A 127 4.38 25.14 -19.72
C VAL A 127 3.09 25.46 -20.47
N ASP A 128 2.07 25.96 -19.77
CA ASP A 128 0.81 26.48 -20.33
C ASP A 128 1.04 27.64 -21.32
N ALA A 129 2.07 28.47 -21.07
CA ALA A 129 2.43 29.57 -21.94
C ALA A 129 3.08 29.15 -23.28
N ILE A 130 3.42 27.86 -23.45
CA ILE A 130 4.05 27.36 -24.68
C ILE A 130 2.98 27.19 -25.76
N THR A 131 3.15 27.88 -26.89
CA THR A 131 2.23 27.79 -28.04
C THR A 131 2.85 27.07 -29.24
N THR A 132 4.17 26.88 -29.26
CA THR A 132 4.92 26.24 -30.35
C THR A 132 6.10 25.44 -29.81
N PRO A 133 6.46 24.29 -30.40
CA PRO A 133 5.79 23.63 -31.53
C PRO A 133 4.54 22.82 -31.11
N ILE A 134 4.32 22.63 -29.81
CA ILE A 134 3.19 21.90 -29.23
C ILE A 134 2.59 22.78 -28.14
N ALA A 135 1.29 23.06 -28.23
CA ALA A 135 0.62 23.86 -27.20
C ALA A 135 0.66 23.14 -25.84
N ASP A 136 0.91 23.91 -24.79
CA ASP A 136 0.85 23.51 -23.38
C ASP A 136 1.83 22.37 -23.01
N ALA A 137 2.93 22.24 -23.76
CA ALA A 137 3.88 21.14 -23.58
C ALA A 137 5.31 21.55 -23.91
N ILE A 138 6.28 20.97 -23.19
CA ILE A 138 7.68 21.04 -23.57
C ILE A 138 7.99 19.95 -24.59
N SER A 139 8.80 20.25 -25.60
CA SER A 139 9.30 19.22 -26.53
C SER A 139 10.25 18.25 -25.82
N ILE A 140 10.21 16.98 -26.22
CA ILE A 140 11.15 15.98 -25.73
C ILE A 140 12.56 16.28 -26.25
N GLN A 141 13.55 16.30 -25.35
CA GLN A 141 14.95 16.60 -25.66
C GLN A 141 15.69 15.35 -26.16
N TRP A 142 15.38 14.91 -27.39
CA TRP A 142 15.92 13.67 -27.97
C TRP A 142 17.45 13.63 -28.12
N ASP A 143 18.11 14.78 -28.05
CA ASP A 143 19.56 14.93 -28.05
C ASP A 143 20.22 14.60 -26.69
N LYS A 144 19.40 14.32 -25.66
CA LYS A 144 19.80 13.88 -24.33
C LYS A 144 19.21 12.49 -24.01
N GLU A 145 19.66 11.90 -22.90
CA GLU A 145 19.11 10.63 -22.40
C GLU A 145 17.74 10.82 -21.71
N TYR A 146 17.44 12.03 -21.26
CA TYR A 146 16.21 12.43 -20.59
C TYR A 146 15.89 13.89 -20.87
N THR A 147 14.62 14.25 -20.70
CA THR A 147 14.17 15.63 -20.83
C THR A 147 14.29 16.33 -19.48
N GLU A 148 14.96 17.48 -19.48
CA GLU A 148 15.08 18.34 -18.29
C GLU A 148 14.21 19.57 -18.43
N TYR A 149 13.46 19.88 -17.37
CA TYR A 149 12.69 21.09 -17.26
C TYR A 149 12.96 21.78 -15.91
N THR A 150 13.37 23.03 -15.94
CA THR A 150 13.60 23.83 -14.72
C THR A 150 12.44 24.80 -14.53
N LEU A 151 11.72 24.64 -13.42
CA LEU A 151 10.68 25.57 -12.99
C LEU A 151 11.26 26.97 -12.87
N ILE A 152 10.53 27.96 -13.41
CA ILE A 152 10.92 29.35 -13.33
C ILE A 152 10.34 29.99 -12.06
N SER A 153 10.91 31.11 -11.61
CA SER A 153 10.51 31.75 -10.35
C SER A 153 9.07 32.25 -10.31
N THR A 154 8.40 32.36 -11.45
CA THR A 154 6.98 32.73 -11.57
C THR A 154 6.04 31.53 -11.52
N ASP A 155 6.56 30.31 -11.62
CA ASP A 155 5.73 29.11 -11.48
C ASP A 155 5.26 28.97 -10.04
N THR A 156 4.00 28.56 -9.87
CA THR A 156 3.50 28.22 -8.53
C THR A 156 4.26 26.99 -8.04
N ALA A 157 4.80 27.07 -6.82
CA ALA A 157 5.42 25.91 -6.19
C ALA A 157 4.33 24.97 -5.68
N TYR A 158 4.40 23.70 -6.08
CA TYR A 158 3.49 22.66 -5.62
C TYR A 158 4.19 21.67 -4.70
N SER A 159 3.41 20.92 -3.92
CA SER A 159 3.93 19.86 -3.04
C SER A 159 4.29 18.61 -3.82
N PHE A 160 3.60 18.35 -4.94
CA PHE A 160 3.81 17.21 -5.82
C PHE A 160 3.78 17.65 -7.27
N TYR A 161 4.48 16.92 -8.13
CA TYR A 161 4.43 17.06 -9.59
C TYR A 161 4.15 15.72 -10.24
N TYR A 162 3.43 15.74 -11.35
CA TYR A 162 3.29 14.60 -12.26
C TYR A 162 3.36 15.10 -13.71
N VAL A 163 3.58 14.17 -14.63
CA VAL A 163 3.72 14.48 -16.06
C VAL A 163 2.79 13.63 -16.91
N VAL A 164 2.52 14.11 -18.12
CA VAL A 164 1.70 13.45 -19.14
C VAL A 164 2.42 13.58 -20.48
N PHE A 165 2.56 12.50 -21.24
CA PHE A 165 3.02 12.59 -22.62
C PHE A 165 1.89 13.06 -23.53
N THR A 166 2.22 13.85 -24.53
CA THR A 166 1.27 14.32 -25.55
C THR A 166 1.89 14.31 -26.94
N ASP A 167 1.06 14.14 -27.95
CA ASP A 167 1.42 14.39 -29.35
C ASP A 167 0.90 15.74 -29.88
N GLY A 168 0.33 16.55 -28.99
CA GLY A 168 -0.37 17.80 -29.30
C GLY A 168 -1.89 17.66 -29.46
N THR A 169 -2.40 16.44 -29.64
CA THR A 169 -3.85 16.17 -29.80
C THR A 169 -4.39 15.20 -28.76
N THR A 170 -3.59 14.20 -28.40
CA THR A 170 -3.90 13.16 -27.42
C THR A 170 -2.93 13.26 -26.25
N SER A 171 -3.34 12.71 -25.11
CA SER A 171 -2.55 12.68 -23.89
C SER A 171 -2.53 11.26 -23.34
N SER A 172 -1.41 10.86 -22.74
CA SER A 172 -1.28 9.59 -22.02
C SER A 172 -2.03 9.63 -20.68
N SER A 173 -2.01 8.51 -19.95
CA SER A 173 -2.24 8.55 -18.50
C SER A 173 -1.15 9.36 -17.79
N ALA A 174 -1.47 9.88 -16.60
CA ALA A 174 -0.53 10.60 -15.75
C ALA A 174 0.56 9.66 -15.20
N SER A 175 1.78 10.19 -15.01
CA SER A 175 2.81 9.52 -14.20
C SER A 175 2.36 9.42 -12.73
N ASP A 176 3.16 8.72 -11.92
CA ASP A 176 3.04 8.81 -10.47
C ASP A 176 3.41 10.23 -9.99
N TYR A 177 2.84 10.64 -8.86
CA TYR A 177 3.09 11.94 -8.25
C TYR A 177 4.41 11.89 -7.48
N ILE A 178 5.30 12.83 -7.75
CA ILE A 178 6.59 12.94 -7.05
C ILE A 178 6.61 14.22 -6.23
N ALA A 179 6.98 14.11 -4.96
CA ALA A 179 7.10 15.26 -4.07
C ALA A 179 8.13 16.28 -4.61
N SER A 180 7.84 17.56 -4.48
CA SER A 180 8.71 18.64 -4.96
C SER A 180 10.07 18.69 -4.26
N SER A 181 10.16 18.14 -3.04
CA SER A 181 11.43 17.93 -2.34
C SER A 181 12.31 16.83 -2.95
N GLY A 182 11.88 16.23 -4.06
CA GLY A 182 12.51 15.06 -4.67
C GLY A 182 12.00 13.77 -4.04
N VAL A 183 12.68 12.68 -4.39
CA VAL A 183 12.38 11.33 -3.90
C VAL A 183 12.87 11.22 -2.45
N PRO A 184 11.99 11.07 -1.43
CA PRO A 184 12.43 10.93 -0.05
C PRO A 184 13.41 9.76 0.13
N TYR A 185 14.39 9.92 1.03
CA TYR A 185 15.45 8.93 1.25
C TYR A 185 14.94 7.57 1.73
N ASN A 186 13.71 7.50 2.23
CA ASN A 186 13.05 6.29 2.71
C ASN A 186 12.09 5.68 1.67
N THR A 187 12.09 6.15 0.42
CA THR A 187 11.36 5.47 -0.66
C THR A 187 12.09 4.27 -1.19
N GLY A 188 11.36 3.32 -1.79
CA GLY A 188 11.94 2.17 -2.48
C GLY A 188 12.98 2.58 -3.53
N LYS A 189 12.72 3.64 -4.29
CA LYS A 189 13.63 4.16 -5.33
C LYS A 189 14.94 4.69 -4.76
N ALA A 190 14.89 5.59 -3.77
CA ALA A 190 16.10 6.14 -3.18
C ALA A 190 16.97 5.06 -2.52
N ILE A 191 16.32 4.06 -1.92
CA ILE A 191 16.97 2.88 -1.35
C ILE A 191 17.67 2.05 -2.46
N ALA A 192 16.96 1.74 -3.54
CA ALA A 192 17.49 0.96 -4.67
C ALA A 192 18.65 1.68 -5.37
N GLU A 193 18.52 2.98 -5.64
CA GLU A 193 19.59 3.79 -6.23
C GLU A 193 20.82 3.88 -5.32
N SER A 194 20.61 3.99 -4.01
CA SER A 194 21.70 3.94 -3.03
C SER A 194 22.44 2.59 -3.05
N ALA A 195 21.72 1.49 -3.25
CA ALA A 195 22.30 0.15 -3.37
C ALA A 195 23.10 0.00 -4.68
N LEU A 196 22.52 0.41 -5.82
CA LEU A 196 23.17 0.43 -7.13
C LEU A 196 24.48 1.22 -7.10
N LYS A 197 24.46 2.42 -6.51
CA LYS A 197 25.65 3.26 -6.34
C LYS A 197 26.71 2.60 -5.45
N LEU A 198 26.30 1.93 -4.37
CA LEU A 198 27.21 1.25 -3.46
C LEU A 198 28.01 0.14 -4.17
N VAL A 199 27.38 -0.57 -5.10
CA VAL A 199 27.98 -1.72 -5.82
C VAL A 199 28.41 -1.39 -7.25
N ARG A 200 28.33 -0.10 -7.64
CA ARG A 200 28.67 0.41 -8.97
C ARG A 200 27.95 -0.38 -10.09
N ALA A 201 26.66 -0.62 -9.89
CA ALA A 201 25.79 -1.26 -10.86
C ALA A 201 24.75 -0.27 -11.40
N GLU A 202 24.17 -0.61 -12.54
CA GLU A 202 23.12 0.15 -13.21
C GLU A 202 21.96 -0.79 -13.53
N VAL A 203 20.78 -0.22 -13.76
CA VAL A 203 19.62 -0.98 -14.24
C VAL A 203 19.81 -1.25 -15.73
N ASP A 204 19.90 -2.52 -16.10
CA ASP A 204 20.23 -2.95 -17.47
C ASP A 204 19.04 -3.59 -18.21
N GLY A 205 17.89 -3.68 -17.56
CA GLY A 205 16.64 -4.22 -18.13
C GLY A 205 16.64 -5.74 -18.34
N SER A 206 17.73 -6.45 -18.02
CA SER A 206 17.84 -7.91 -18.22
C SER A 206 18.19 -8.64 -16.94
N LEU A 207 19.31 -8.28 -16.31
CA LEU A 207 19.75 -8.82 -15.05
C LEU A 207 19.15 -8.02 -13.90
N ILE A 208 19.28 -6.70 -13.93
CA ILE A 208 18.79 -5.81 -12.88
C ILE A 208 17.68 -4.94 -13.47
N THR A 209 16.45 -5.16 -13.01
CA THR A 209 15.26 -4.39 -13.41
C THR A 209 14.66 -3.66 -12.21
N TRP A 210 13.84 -2.64 -12.46
CA TRP A 210 13.16 -1.89 -11.39
C TRP A 210 12.14 -2.75 -10.65
N GLU A 211 11.45 -3.65 -11.35
CA GLU A 211 10.49 -4.60 -10.77
C GLU A 211 11.19 -5.56 -9.82
N TRP A 212 12.37 -6.07 -10.23
CA TRP A 212 13.18 -6.92 -9.35
C TRP A 212 13.73 -6.14 -8.15
N LEU A 213 14.13 -4.89 -8.32
CA LEU A 213 14.56 -4.05 -7.20
C LEU A 213 13.42 -3.77 -6.21
N LEU A 214 12.20 -3.55 -6.71
CA LEU A 214 10.99 -3.42 -5.86
C LEU A 214 10.72 -4.69 -5.05
N GLU A 215 10.88 -5.86 -5.66
CA GLU A 215 10.81 -7.15 -4.95
C GLU A 215 11.85 -7.19 -3.82
N LYS A 216 13.11 -6.83 -4.09
CA LYS A 216 14.17 -6.84 -3.05
C LYS A 216 13.98 -5.78 -1.97
N VAL A 217 13.31 -4.66 -2.25
CA VAL A 217 12.89 -3.68 -1.23
C VAL A 217 11.89 -4.33 -0.26
N ASN A 218 10.92 -5.08 -0.78
CA ASN A 218 9.98 -5.82 0.06
C ASN A 218 10.66 -6.97 0.82
N ASP A 219 11.58 -7.71 0.20
CA ASP A 219 12.31 -8.78 0.89
C ASP A 219 13.19 -8.23 2.03
N PHE A 220 13.74 -7.01 1.85
CA PHE A 220 14.42 -6.29 2.93
C PHE A 220 13.46 -5.96 4.08
N GLN A 221 12.22 -5.55 3.79
CA GLN A 221 11.20 -5.35 4.84
C GLN A 221 10.97 -6.67 5.58
N ASP A 222 10.72 -7.76 4.87
CA ASP A 222 10.46 -9.08 5.45
C ASP A 222 11.66 -9.57 6.29
N ALA A 223 12.89 -9.40 5.82
CA ALA A 223 14.10 -9.76 6.56
C ALA A 223 14.29 -8.93 7.84
N THR A 224 13.79 -7.69 7.84
CA THR A 224 13.85 -6.79 9.00
C THR A 224 12.77 -7.12 10.01
N THR A 225 11.52 -7.24 9.57
CA THR A 225 10.35 -7.49 10.45
C THR A 225 10.38 -8.88 11.08
N ASN A 226 10.96 -9.86 10.37
CA ASN A 226 11.15 -11.23 10.85
C ASN A 226 12.55 -11.48 11.46
N TYR A 227 13.27 -10.42 11.84
CA TYR A 227 14.58 -10.57 12.46
C TYR A 227 14.48 -11.35 13.78
N VAL A 228 15.27 -12.41 13.91
CA VAL A 228 15.35 -13.23 15.12
C VAL A 228 16.59 -12.84 15.92
N LEU A 229 16.40 -12.54 17.20
CA LEU A 229 17.47 -12.22 18.14
C LEU A 229 18.35 -13.45 18.42
N PRO A 230 19.57 -13.28 18.94
CA PRO A 230 20.47 -14.40 19.24
C PRO A 230 19.92 -15.48 20.19
N ASP A 231 18.88 -15.16 20.96
CA ASP A 231 18.19 -16.08 21.87
C ASP A 231 17.05 -16.88 21.19
N GLY A 232 16.80 -16.66 19.89
CA GLY A 232 15.74 -17.32 19.13
C GLY A 232 14.39 -16.59 19.17
N THR A 233 14.27 -15.47 19.87
CA THR A 233 13.03 -14.69 19.93
C THR A 233 12.90 -13.78 18.69
N MET A 234 11.69 -13.68 18.14
CA MET A 234 11.45 -12.74 17.04
C MET A 234 11.41 -11.30 17.57
N LYS A 235 12.06 -10.39 16.87
CA LYS A 235 12.12 -8.98 17.25
C LYS A 235 10.81 -8.28 16.89
N ASP A 236 10.18 -7.70 17.89
CA ASP A 236 9.07 -6.76 17.71
C ASP A 236 9.58 -5.32 17.68
N TRP A 237 9.25 -4.61 16.61
CA TRP A 237 9.80 -3.29 16.33
C TRP A 237 8.83 -2.17 16.76
N PRO A 238 9.34 -1.04 17.29
CA PRO A 238 8.48 0.09 17.65
C PRO A 238 7.67 0.67 16.48
N PHE A 239 8.19 0.59 15.25
CA PHE A 239 7.48 1.10 14.06
C PHE A 239 6.36 0.15 13.59
N GLU A 240 6.29 -1.07 14.11
CA GLU A 240 5.17 -2.01 13.87
C GLU A 240 4.00 -1.71 14.82
N ILE A 241 4.19 -0.85 15.83
CA ILE A 241 3.15 -0.53 16.80
C ILE A 241 2.07 0.33 16.13
N VAL A 242 0.85 -0.19 16.12
CA VAL A 242 -0.35 0.51 15.65
C VAL A 242 -1.21 0.84 16.87
N GLU A 243 -1.63 2.10 16.97
CA GLU A 243 -2.64 2.56 17.93
C GLU A 243 -3.98 2.73 17.20
N ASP A 244 -4.80 1.68 17.22
CA ASP A 244 -6.11 1.76 16.59
C ASP A 244 -7.13 2.36 17.55
N VAL A 245 -7.43 3.64 17.30
CA VAL A 245 -8.39 4.44 18.07
C VAL A 245 -9.83 4.27 17.57
N THR A 246 -10.08 3.50 16.51
CA THR A 246 -11.36 3.45 15.80
C THR A 246 -12.12 2.12 15.88
N SER A 247 -11.50 1.02 16.25
CA SER A 247 -11.79 -0.22 15.53
C SER A 247 -13.05 -1.01 15.91
N ILE A 248 -13.54 -1.01 17.15
CA ILE A 248 -14.67 -1.91 17.49
C ILE A 248 -15.65 -1.27 18.47
N THR A 249 -16.93 -1.26 18.13
CA THR A 249 -18.00 -0.80 19.04
C THR A 249 -18.53 -1.97 19.83
N THR A 250 -18.50 -1.89 21.16
CA THR A 250 -19.10 -2.92 22.02
C THR A 250 -20.61 -2.97 21.83
N THR A 251 -21.17 -4.18 21.91
CA THR A 251 -22.61 -4.42 21.80
C THR A 251 -23.09 -5.11 23.07
N LEU A 252 -24.26 -4.71 23.57
CA LEU A 252 -24.88 -5.27 24.76
C LEU A 252 -24.97 -6.81 24.67
N ASN A 253 -24.61 -7.49 25.76
CA ASN A 253 -24.55 -8.94 25.89
C ASN A 253 -23.62 -9.68 24.91
N GLN A 254 -22.80 -8.97 24.13
CA GLN A 254 -21.75 -9.59 23.33
C GLN A 254 -20.44 -9.64 24.13
N ASN A 255 -19.69 -10.72 23.96
CA ASN A 255 -18.38 -10.92 24.58
C ASN A 255 -17.28 -11.29 23.56
N SER A 256 -17.59 -11.31 22.26
CA SER A 256 -16.67 -11.74 21.21
C SER A 256 -16.64 -10.71 20.08
N TYR A 257 -15.44 -10.33 19.65
CA TYR A 257 -15.23 -9.24 18.71
C TYR A 257 -14.10 -9.55 17.73
N ALA A 258 -14.38 -9.50 16.43
CA ALA A 258 -13.41 -9.88 15.40
C ALA A 258 -12.27 -8.86 15.27
N VAL A 259 -11.02 -9.35 15.28
CA VAL A 259 -9.80 -8.54 15.07
C VAL A 259 -9.60 -8.16 13.60
N SER A 260 -10.36 -8.75 12.67
CA SER A 260 -10.36 -8.36 11.25
C SER A 260 -10.88 -6.94 11.00
N SER A 261 -11.46 -6.31 12.01
CA SER A 261 -11.92 -4.91 11.99
C SER A 261 -10.82 -3.90 12.35
N LEU A 262 -9.63 -4.37 12.73
CA LEU A 262 -8.46 -3.52 12.97
C LEU A 262 -7.97 -2.91 11.65
N SER A 263 -7.37 -1.72 11.74
CA SER A 263 -6.84 -0.95 10.60
C SER A 263 -5.73 -1.65 9.81
N THR A 264 -5.01 -2.57 10.46
CA THR A 264 -3.99 -3.43 9.84
C THR A 264 -4.06 -4.83 10.44
N ASN A 265 -3.60 -5.83 9.69
CA ASN A 265 -3.54 -7.20 10.17
C ASN A 265 -2.56 -7.31 11.35
N LEU A 266 -2.91 -8.12 12.35
CA LEU A 266 -2.00 -8.49 13.43
C LEU A 266 -0.77 -9.22 12.87
N LYS A 267 0.42 -8.85 13.35
CA LYS A 267 1.68 -9.57 13.05
C LYS A 267 1.61 -11.03 13.51
N TYR A 268 0.98 -11.26 14.66
CA TYR A 268 0.75 -12.57 15.24
C TYR A 268 -0.75 -12.84 15.36
N PRO A 269 -1.38 -13.41 14.33
CA PRO A 269 -2.77 -13.85 14.47
C PRO A 269 -2.86 -14.87 15.60
N ASP A 270 -3.90 -14.76 16.43
CA ASP A 270 -4.22 -15.70 17.51
C ASP A 270 -3.19 -15.81 18.65
N SER A 271 -2.23 -14.89 18.74
CA SER A 271 -1.28 -14.86 19.85
C SER A 271 -1.34 -13.53 20.58
N PHE A 272 -1.37 -13.60 21.91
CA PHE A 272 -1.31 -12.42 22.78
C PHE A 272 -0.03 -11.60 22.58
N GLN A 273 1.04 -12.22 22.06
CA GLN A 273 2.30 -11.53 21.74
C GLN A 273 2.08 -10.32 20.80
N GLY A 274 1.12 -10.42 19.88
CA GLY A 274 0.79 -9.34 18.97
C GLY A 274 0.06 -8.17 19.61
N ILE A 275 -0.50 -8.32 20.81
CA ILE A 275 -1.31 -7.32 21.48
C ILE A 275 -0.51 -6.70 22.62
N ILE A 276 -0.35 -5.38 22.57
CA ILE A 276 0.36 -4.61 23.60
C ILE A 276 -0.63 -4.15 24.68
N GLN A 277 -1.84 -3.76 24.27
CA GLN A 277 -2.87 -3.29 25.20
C GLN A 277 -4.26 -3.38 24.56
N VAL A 278 -5.24 -3.82 25.34
CA VAL A 278 -6.67 -3.70 25.02
C VAL A 278 -7.31 -2.76 26.03
N LYS A 279 -8.17 -1.86 25.55
CA LYS A 279 -8.98 -0.97 26.38
C LYS A 279 -10.44 -1.04 25.97
N VAL A 280 -11.35 -1.01 26.94
CA VAL A 280 -12.78 -0.81 26.71
C VAL A 280 -13.17 0.55 27.29
N GLY A 281 -13.40 1.53 26.41
CA GLY A 281 -13.55 2.92 26.83
C GLY A 281 -12.24 3.50 27.40
N SER A 282 -12.18 3.70 28.72
CA SER A 282 -11.01 4.15 29.49
C SER A 282 -10.28 3.02 30.20
N GLU A 283 -10.94 1.89 30.44
CA GLU A 283 -10.42 0.81 31.27
C GLU A 283 -9.42 -0.04 30.48
N ILE A 284 -8.29 -0.35 31.09
CA ILE A 284 -7.28 -1.27 30.54
C ILE A 284 -7.67 -2.69 30.94
N MET A 285 -7.69 -3.59 29.96
CA MET A 285 -8.01 -4.99 30.19
C MET A 285 -6.73 -5.79 30.46
N GLU A 286 -6.82 -6.75 31.39
CA GLU A 286 -5.76 -7.72 31.67
C GLU A 286 -5.88 -8.92 30.71
N TYR A 287 -4.75 -9.45 30.23
CA TYR A 287 -4.79 -10.67 29.43
C TYR A 287 -5.05 -11.89 30.31
N MET A 288 -5.84 -12.82 29.82
CA MET A 288 -6.16 -14.09 30.44
C MET A 288 -5.89 -15.22 29.45
N ASP A 289 -5.24 -16.28 29.93
CA ASP A 289 -5.02 -17.48 29.12
C ASP A 289 -6.34 -18.17 28.75
N LEU A 290 -6.36 -18.81 27.58
CA LEU A 290 -7.56 -19.43 27.05
C LEU A 290 -8.15 -20.49 28.00
N ASP A 291 -7.31 -21.30 28.64
CA ASP A 291 -7.76 -22.32 29.59
C ASP A 291 -8.47 -21.69 30.81
N ALA A 292 -7.93 -20.59 31.34
CA ALA A 292 -8.54 -19.85 32.44
C ALA A 292 -9.86 -19.19 32.01
N TYR A 293 -9.94 -18.72 30.76
CA TYR A 293 -11.17 -18.21 30.18
C TYR A 293 -12.23 -19.32 30.03
N GLU A 294 -11.84 -20.51 29.55
CA GLU A 294 -12.74 -21.66 29.44
C GLU A 294 -13.24 -22.13 30.81
N ASP A 295 -12.38 -22.11 31.83
CA ASP A 295 -12.75 -22.40 33.21
C ASP A 295 -13.73 -21.37 33.80
N GLU A 296 -13.53 -20.07 33.53
CA GLU A 296 -14.47 -19.02 33.96
C GLU A 296 -15.86 -19.19 33.29
N TYR A 297 -15.89 -19.67 32.05
CA TYR A 297 -17.13 -19.94 31.30
C TYR A 297 -17.73 -21.33 31.53
N ASN A 298 -17.09 -22.18 32.33
CA ASN A 298 -17.61 -23.51 32.62
C ASN A 298 -18.92 -23.41 33.42
N GLY A 299 -20.00 -23.99 32.88
CA GLY A 299 -21.33 -23.93 33.48
C GLY A 299 -22.09 -22.62 33.21
N ILE A 300 -21.56 -21.73 32.38
CA ILE A 300 -22.29 -20.55 31.87
C ILE A 300 -22.98 -20.94 30.56
N ALA A 301 -24.31 -20.84 30.53
CA ALA A 301 -25.09 -21.13 29.33
C ALA A 301 -25.19 -19.89 28.43
N LYS A 302 -24.93 -20.08 27.13
CA LYS A 302 -25.04 -19.04 26.09
C LYS A 302 -25.85 -19.53 24.91
N THR A 303 -26.84 -18.76 24.48
CA THR A 303 -27.63 -19.07 23.28
C THR A 303 -28.17 -17.79 22.63
N THR A 304 -29.07 -17.93 21.66
CA THR A 304 -29.74 -16.81 21.01
C THR A 304 -31.25 -17.01 20.99
N VAL A 305 -31.99 -15.91 20.90
CA VAL A 305 -33.45 -15.93 20.71
C VAL A 305 -33.77 -16.50 19.32
N SER A 306 -34.58 -17.56 19.26
CA SER A 306 -35.02 -18.20 18.02
C SER A 306 -36.31 -17.61 17.48
N THR A 307 -37.23 -17.21 18.37
CA THR A 307 -38.48 -16.52 18.02
C THR A 307 -38.59 -15.22 18.79
N ALA A 308 -38.86 -14.12 18.09
CA ALA A 308 -38.96 -12.80 18.73
C ALA A 308 -40.04 -12.79 19.83
N ALA A 309 -39.70 -12.21 20.98
CA ALA A 309 -40.62 -12.04 22.10
C ALA A 309 -40.91 -10.55 22.30
N SER A 310 -42.18 -10.17 22.36
CA SER A 310 -42.61 -8.81 22.66
C SER A 310 -42.62 -8.55 24.18
N ALA A 311 -42.58 -7.27 24.55
CA ALA A 311 -42.76 -6.86 25.94
C ALA A 311 -44.04 -7.48 26.55
N GLY A 312 -43.89 -8.03 27.76
CA GLY A 312 -44.96 -8.71 28.50
C GLY A 312 -45.23 -10.16 28.11
N ASN A 313 -44.49 -10.73 27.15
CA ASN A 313 -44.55 -12.18 26.91
C ASN A 313 -44.04 -12.95 28.13
N THR A 314 -44.70 -14.08 28.42
CA THR A 314 -44.38 -14.95 29.56
C THR A 314 -43.52 -16.16 29.17
N THR A 315 -43.01 -16.15 27.93
CA THR A 315 -42.20 -17.22 27.35
C THR A 315 -41.11 -16.63 26.46
N LEU A 316 -39.95 -17.27 26.41
CA LEU A 316 -38.86 -16.92 25.50
C LEU A 316 -38.37 -18.19 24.80
N VAL A 317 -38.36 -18.21 23.46
CA VAL A 317 -37.91 -19.36 22.67
C VAL A 317 -36.47 -19.14 22.22
N LEU A 318 -35.58 -20.03 22.64
CA LEU A 318 -34.15 -20.02 22.37
C LEU A 318 -33.80 -20.99 21.23
N THR A 319 -32.64 -20.79 20.63
CA THR A 319 -32.09 -21.70 19.60
C THR A 319 -31.70 -23.05 20.23
N ASP A 320 -31.18 -23.01 21.45
CA ASP A 320 -30.86 -24.16 22.29
C ASP A 320 -30.99 -23.73 23.77
N SER A 321 -31.57 -24.56 24.62
CA SER A 321 -31.69 -24.33 26.06
C SER A 321 -31.22 -25.52 26.92
N TYR A 322 -30.55 -26.53 26.37
CA TYR A 322 -30.09 -27.71 27.13
C TYR A 322 -29.13 -27.38 28.28
N GLU A 323 -28.35 -26.31 28.15
CA GLU A 323 -27.42 -25.85 29.21
C GLU A 323 -28.10 -24.93 30.23
N PHE A 324 -29.33 -24.49 29.97
CA PHE A 324 -30.08 -23.65 30.91
C PHE A 324 -30.75 -24.53 31.97
N GLY A 325 -30.68 -24.11 33.24
CA GLY A 325 -31.37 -24.79 34.32
C GLY A 325 -32.89 -24.79 34.16
N GLU A 326 -33.59 -25.71 34.83
CA GLU A 326 -35.06 -25.84 34.79
C GLU A 326 -35.81 -24.57 35.24
N SER A 327 -35.18 -23.77 36.10
CA SER A 327 -35.64 -22.44 36.50
C SER A 327 -34.43 -21.56 36.77
N GLY A 328 -34.59 -20.24 36.70
CA GLY A 328 -33.48 -19.35 37.03
C GLY A 328 -33.65 -17.93 36.51
N THR A 329 -32.51 -17.25 36.43
CA THR A 329 -32.39 -15.91 35.85
C THR A 329 -31.60 -15.99 34.54
N ALA A 330 -32.03 -15.25 33.52
CA ALA A 330 -31.31 -15.09 32.27
C ALA A 330 -31.24 -13.61 31.86
N TYR A 331 -30.22 -13.25 31.10
CA TYR A 331 -29.96 -11.89 30.63
C TYR A 331 -30.12 -11.85 29.11
N VAL A 332 -31.03 -11.01 28.62
CA VAL A 332 -31.39 -10.89 27.18
C VAL A 332 -31.70 -9.44 26.84
N GLY A 333 -30.99 -8.86 25.87
CA GLY A 333 -31.01 -7.42 25.64
C GLY A 333 -30.75 -6.64 26.93
N ILE A 334 -31.60 -5.66 27.24
CA ILE A 334 -31.55 -4.91 28.51
C ILE A 334 -32.30 -5.63 29.65
N ASP A 335 -33.01 -6.71 29.36
CA ASP A 335 -33.88 -7.38 30.31
C ASP A 335 -33.09 -8.40 31.15
N THR A 336 -33.34 -8.38 32.46
CA THR A 336 -33.01 -9.50 33.35
C THR A 336 -34.31 -10.24 33.63
N ILE A 337 -34.46 -11.43 33.06
CA ILE A 337 -35.68 -12.23 33.15
C ILE A 337 -35.54 -13.34 34.18
N THR A 338 -36.64 -13.68 34.85
CA THR A 338 -36.75 -14.87 35.70
C THR A 338 -37.75 -15.84 35.09
N TYR A 339 -37.45 -17.12 35.09
CA TYR A 339 -38.32 -18.16 34.53
C TYR A 339 -38.40 -19.37 35.46
N THR A 340 -39.49 -20.14 35.37
CA THR A 340 -39.78 -21.26 36.28
C THR A 340 -39.85 -22.62 35.59
N GLY A 341 -39.68 -22.67 34.26
CA GLY A 341 -39.62 -23.91 33.50
C GLY A 341 -38.78 -23.76 32.24
N ASN A 342 -38.01 -24.80 31.88
CA ASN A 342 -37.26 -24.92 30.64
C ASN A 342 -37.75 -26.16 29.88
N THR A 343 -38.38 -25.99 28.71
CA THR A 343 -38.76 -27.12 27.85
C THR A 343 -37.70 -27.31 26.77
N GLU A 344 -36.63 -28.05 27.11
CA GLU A 344 -35.43 -28.27 26.28
C GLU A 344 -35.76 -28.76 24.86
N SER A 345 -36.76 -29.65 24.72
CA SER A 345 -37.19 -30.18 23.42
C SER A 345 -37.71 -29.12 22.43
N THR A 346 -38.01 -27.92 22.92
CA THR A 346 -38.49 -26.78 22.14
C THR A 346 -37.67 -25.52 22.36
N GLY A 347 -36.60 -25.58 23.17
CA GLY A 347 -35.81 -24.41 23.54
C GLY A 347 -36.58 -23.34 24.33
N THR A 348 -37.71 -23.66 24.97
CA THR A 348 -38.63 -22.62 25.49
C THR A 348 -38.52 -22.43 27.00
N LEU A 349 -38.14 -21.22 27.42
CA LEU A 349 -38.25 -20.76 28.81
C LEU A 349 -39.68 -20.29 29.08
N THR A 350 -40.27 -20.72 30.19
CA THR A 350 -41.68 -20.46 30.56
C THR A 350 -41.81 -19.94 31.99
N GLY A 351 -42.98 -19.39 32.33
CA GLY A 351 -43.24 -18.82 33.65
C GLY A 351 -42.54 -17.47 33.87
N ILE A 352 -42.19 -16.77 32.78
CA ILE A 352 -41.65 -15.42 32.86
C ILE A 352 -42.79 -14.47 33.28
N PRO A 353 -42.61 -13.60 34.30
CA PRO A 353 -43.61 -12.61 34.68
C PRO A 353 -44.03 -11.74 33.49
N ALA A 354 -45.33 -11.47 33.34
CA ALA A 354 -45.84 -10.58 32.28
C ALA A 354 -45.50 -9.10 32.51
N SER A 355 -45.06 -8.72 33.72
CA SER A 355 -44.65 -7.36 34.08
C SER A 355 -43.82 -7.36 35.36
N GLY A 356 -43.08 -6.28 35.60
CA GLY A 356 -42.30 -6.09 36.83
C GLY A 356 -40.90 -6.71 36.76
N ILE A 357 -40.31 -6.95 37.93
CA ILE A 357 -38.96 -7.54 38.03
C ILE A 357 -38.99 -8.96 37.45
N GLY A 358 -38.02 -9.27 36.59
CA GLY A 358 -37.93 -10.58 35.94
C GLY A 358 -38.77 -10.72 34.67
N SER A 359 -39.49 -9.68 34.24
CA SER A 359 -40.30 -9.70 33.00
C SER A 359 -39.51 -9.30 31.76
N ILE A 360 -40.02 -9.68 30.58
CA ILE A 360 -39.57 -9.12 29.30
C ILE A 360 -40.16 -7.71 29.18
N THR A 361 -39.34 -6.67 29.30
CA THR A 361 -39.80 -5.27 29.24
C THR A 361 -39.63 -4.65 27.86
N THR A 362 -38.77 -5.25 27.03
CA THR A 362 -38.52 -4.81 25.65
C THR A 362 -38.64 -5.95 24.66
N THR A 363 -38.94 -5.62 23.40
CA THR A 363 -39.00 -6.64 22.35
C THR A 363 -37.61 -7.22 22.14
N GLN A 364 -37.47 -8.53 22.32
CA GLN A 364 -36.27 -9.30 22.05
C GLN A 364 -36.35 -9.86 20.63
N ALA A 365 -35.50 -9.36 19.73
CA ALA A 365 -35.46 -9.81 18.35
C ALA A 365 -34.80 -11.19 18.22
N VAL A 366 -35.10 -11.90 17.13
CA VAL A 366 -34.37 -13.12 16.75
C VAL A 366 -32.88 -12.82 16.65
N GLY A 367 -32.03 -13.71 17.18
CA GLY A 367 -30.58 -13.57 17.23
C GLY A 367 -30.04 -12.78 18.42
N THR A 368 -30.90 -12.20 19.28
CA THR A 368 -30.45 -11.55 20.52
C THR A 368 -29.78 -12.58 21.42
N VAL A 369 -28.57 -12.30 21.91
CA VAL A 369 -27.81 -13.22 22.78
C VAL A 369 -28.46 -13.30 24.16
N VAL A 370 -28.54 -14.53 24.68
CA VAL A 370 -29.09 -14.86 25.99
C VAL A 370 -28.04 -15.56 26.82
N TRP A 371 -27.87 -15.12 28.06
CA TRP A 371 -26.92 -15.68 29.03
C TRP A 371 -27.62 -16.17 30.29
N GLN A 372 -27.11 -17.26 30.87
CA GLN A 372 -27.40 -17.66 32.24
C GLN A 372 -26.10 -18.03 32.97
N GLY A 373 -26.04 -17.76 34.27
CA GLY A 373 -24.86 -18.05 35.10
C GLY A 373 -23.85 -16.91 35.14
N VAL A 374 -23.98 -15.91 34.26
CA VAL A 374 -23.13 -14.71 34.25
C VAL A 374 -23.97 -13.45 34.11
N LYS A 375 -23.70 -12.46 34.96
CA LYS A 375 -24.33 -11.14 34.88
C LYS A 375 -23.49 -10.24 33.95
N PRO A 376 -24.10 -9.58 32.95
CA PRO A 376 -23.40 -8.56 32.17
C PRO A 376 -22.83 -7.46 33.07
N ALA A 377 -21.57 -7.10 32.86
CA ALA A 377 -20.91 -5.99 33.55
C ALA A 377 -19.82 -5.37 32.65
N THR A 378 -19.02 -4.45 33.20
CA THR A 378 -17.86 -3.90 32.51
C THR A 378 -16.72 -4.93 32.57
N PRO A 379 -16.23 -5.44 31.43
CA PRO A 379 -15.18 -6.45 31.37
C PRO A 379 -13.89 -5.92 31.97
N SER A 380 -13.08 -6.83 32.49
CA SER A 380 -11.79 -6.51 33.11
C SER A 380 -10.63 -7.27 32.50
N LYS A 381 -10.94 -8.39 31.82
CA LYS A 381 -9.94 -9.25 31.20
C LYS A 381 -10.35 -9.62 29.77
N TYR A 382 -9.38 -10.08 28.99
CA TYR A 382 -9.60 -10.57 27.65
C TYR A 382 -8.68 -11.75 27.30
N THR A 383 -9.11 -12.55 26.33
CA THR A 383 -8.24 -13.51 25.64
C THR A 383 -8.36 -13.35 24.12
N LEU A 384 -7.50 -14.02 23.36
CA LEU A 384 -7.52 -14.05 21.90
C LEU A 384 -7.73 -15.48 21.42
N PHE A 385 -8.72 -15.68 20.55
CA PHE A 385 -8.97 -16.99 19.97
C PHE A 385 -9.68 -16.89 18.62
N ASN A 386 -9.20 -17.63 17.62
CA ASN A 386 -9.78 -17.72 16.28
C ASN A 386 -10.14 -16.35 15.65
N GLY A 387 -9.21 -15.40 15.72
CA GLY A 387 -9.36 -14.06 15.17
C GLY A 387 -10.35 -13.17 15.94
N ASN A 388 -10.64 -13.48 17.21
CA ASN A 388 -11.52 -12.68 18.06
C ASN A 388 -10.85 -12.30 19.37
N ILE A 389 -11.18 -11.09 19.85
CA ILE A 389 -11.03 -10.71 21.25
C ILE A 389 -12.24 -11.25 22.00
N LEU A 390 -11.99 -12.12 22.96
CA LEU A 390 -13.01 -12.64 23.87
C LEU A 390 -12.89 -11.92 25.21
N LEU A 391 -13.99 -11.40 25.73
CA LEU A 391 -14.04 -10.67 27.00
C LEU A 391 -14.52 -11.61 28.11
N ASP A 392 -13.93 -11.47 29.30
CA ASP A 392 -14.23 -12.27 30.50
C ASP A 392 -15.72 -12.31 30.84
N ILE A 393 -16.46 -11.25 30.52
CA ILE A 393 -17.90 -11.18 30.75
C ILE A 393 -18.66 -10.49 29.60
N PRO A 394 -19.96 -10.77 29.43
CA PRO A 394 -20.79 -10.06 28.49
C PRO A 394 -20.91 -8.57 28.86
N ILE A 395 -20.90 -7.72 27.83
CA ILE A 395 -21.00 -6.27 27.96
C ILE A 395 -22.36 -5.86 28.54
N ASP A 396 -22.35 -5.01 29.57
CA ASP A 396 -23.54 -4.36 30.14
C ASP A 396 -24.04 -3.16 29.33
N SER A 397 -25.17 -2.57 29.75
CA SER A 397 -25.77 -1.40 29.10
C SER A 397 -24.92 -0.15 29.20
N ASP A 398 -24.14 -0.01 30.28
CA ASP A 398 -23.30 1.16 30.53
C ASP A 398 -22.01 1.13 29.71
N THR A 399 -21.61 -0.05 29.25
CA THR A 399 -20.42 -0.28 28.43
C THR A 399 -20.76 -0.46 26.97
N ALA A 400 -21.98 -0.86 26.62
CA ALA A 400 -22.45 -0.92 25.24
C ALA A 400 -22.27 0.44 24.52
N GLY A 401 -21.75 0.41 23.30
CA GLY A 401 -21.44 1.62 22.52
C GLY A 401 -20.06 2.23 22.79
N LYS A 402 -19.36 1.81 23.86
CA LYS A 402 -17.95 2.17 24.06
C LYS A 402 -17.08 1.50 22.98
N LYS A 403 -15.89 2.07 22.76
CA LYS A 403 -14.92 1.52 21.80
C LYS A 403 -13.96 0.58 22.49
N ILE A 404 -13.73 -0.58 21.88
CA ILE A 404 -12.54 -1.39 22.14
C ILE A 404 -11.40 -0.73 21.36
N LYS A 405 -10.38 -0.27 22.06
CA LYS A 405 -9.16 0.30 21.48
C LYS A 405 -8.03 -0.67 21.69
N VAL A 406 -7.28 -0.94 20.63
CA VAL A 406 -6.23 -1.95 20.66
C VAL A 406 -4.93 -1.30 20.24
N LYS A 407 -3.88 -1.48 21.05
CA LYS A 407 -2.50 -1.20 20.69
C LYS A 407 -1.82 -2.53 20.41
N TYR A 408 -1.25 -2.69 19.21
CA TYR A 408 -0.77 -3.99 18.75
C TYR A 408 0.39 -3.87 17.76
N TYR A 409 1.09 -4.96 17.48
CA TYR A 409 2.06 -5.07 16.40
C TYR A 409 1.35 -5.45 15.10
N GLY A 410 1.33 -4.54 14.14
CA GLY A 410 0.74 -4.73 12.82
C GLY A 410 1.74 -5.27 11.80
N VAL A 411 1.24 -5.98 10.80
CA VAL A 411 2.02 -6.33 9.61
C VAL A 411 2.36 -5.03 8.86
N VAL A 412 3.64 -4.84 8.56
CA VAL A 412 4.09 -3.73 7.72
C VAL A 412 3.58 -3.94 6.29
N PRO A 413 2.79 -3.01 5.72
CA PRO A 413 2.35 -3.14 4.34
C PRO A 413 3.54 -3.23 3.37
N ARG A 414 3.44 -4.13 2.40
CA ARG A 414 4.37 -4.20 1.27
C ARG A 414 4.19 -2.96 0.40
N VAL A 415 5.29 -2.47 -0.15
CA VAL A 415 5.28 -1.40 -1.14
C VAL A 415 4.88 -1.96 -2.51
N ASP A 416 4.01 -1.26 -3.22
CA ASP A 416 3.55 -1.62 -4.58
C ASP A 416 4.20 -0.76 -5.68
N SER A 417 4.84 0.33 -5.27
CA SER A 417 5.63 1.20 -6.13
C SER A 417 6.97 1.59 -5.50
N LEU A 418 7.97 1.85 -6.33
CA LEU A 418 9.25 2.40 -5.88
C LEU A 418 9.13 3.84 -5.36
N SER A 419 8.02 4.53 -5.64
CA SER A 419 7.72 5.84 -5.04
C SER A 419 7.27 5.74 -3.58
N ASP A 420 6.84 4.56 -3.13
CA ASP A 420 6.30 4.40 -1.78
C ASP A 420 7.38 4.54 -0.72
N THR A 421 7.03 5.17 0.39
CA THR A 421 7.88 5.30 1.56
C THR A 421 7.78 4.08 2.46
N LEU A 422 8.92 3.59 2.93
CA LEU A 422 8.96 2.54 3.94
C LEU A 422 8.78 3.17 5.34
N PRO A 423 7.97 2.55 6.23
CA PRO A 423 7.72 3.08 7.57
C PRO A 423 8.91 2.88 8.54
N MET A 424 9.94 2.12 8.13
CA MET A 424 11.09 1.83 8.99
C MET A 424 12.02 3.05 9.12
N PRO A 425 12.42 3.44 10.35
CA PRO A 425 13.22 4.64 10.56
C PRO A 425 14.69 4.51 10.13
N PHE A 426 15.17 3.29 9.86
CA PHE A 426 16.57 3.00 9.54
C PHE A 426 16.76 2.44 8.12
N THR A 427 16.02 2.96 7.14
CA THR A 427 16.14 2.57 5.71
C THR A 427 17.56 2.63 5.14
N TYR A 428 18.46 3.39 5.75
CA TYR A 428 19.87 3.47 5.34
C TYR A 428 20.61 2.13 5.38
N ILE A 429 20.13 1.12 6.13
CA ILE A 429 20.73 -0.23 6.13
C ILE A 429 20.30 -1.06 4.93
N ALA A 430 19.16 -0.73 4.30
CA ALA A 430 18.55 -1.47 3.18
C ALA A 430 19.50 -1.59 2.00
N LYS A 431 20.30 -0.55 1.75
CA LYS A 431 21.31 -0.54 0.66
C LYS A 431 22.35 -1.65 0.79
N TYR A 432 22.63 -2.13 2.01
CA TYR A 432 23.54 -3.26 2.22
C TYR A 432 22.89 -4.58 1.84
N TYR A 433 21.62 -4.79 2.22
CA TYR A 433 20.84 -5.97 1.84
C TYR A 433 20.67 -6.05 0.32
N ILE A 434 20.10 -5.00 -0.29
CA ILE A 434 19.86 -4.96 -1.74
C ILE A 434 21.17 -4.96 -2.52
N GLY A 435 22.21 -4.30 -2.00
CA GLY A 435 23.56 -4.36 -2.59
C GLY A 435 24.13 -5.78 -2.61
N ALA A 436 23.92 -6.56 -1.55
CA ALA A 436 24.32 -7.96 -1.51
C ALA A 436 23.59 -8.78 -2.60
N GLU A 437 22.26 -8.62 -2.69
CA GLU A 437 21.43 -9.27 -3.70
C GLU A 437 21.88 -8.94 -5.14
N ILE A 438 22.24 -7.67 -5.40
CA ILE A 438 22.81 -7.25 -6.70
C ILE A 438 24.12 -7.98 -6.98
N GLU A 439 25.02 -8.09 -6.00
CA GLU A 439 26.32 -8.76 -6.19
C GLU A 439 26.18 -10.28 -6.36
N TYR A 440 25.29 -10.93 -5.61
CA TYR A 440 24.97 -12.34 -5.82
C TYR A 440 24.41 -12.58 -7.22
N ARG A 441 23.55 -11.69 -7.70
CA ARG A 441 22.99 -11.75 -9.06
C ARG A 441 24.05 -11.54 -10.14
N LYS A 442 25.08 -10.72 -9.87
CA LYS A 442 26.30 -10.56 -10.70
C LYS A 442 27.32 -11.70 -10.52
N LYS A 443 27.03 -12.71 -9.69
CA LYS A 443 27.92 -13.84 -9.32
C LYS A 443 29.18 -13.42 -8.57
N ASN A 444 29.16 -12.27 -7.90
CA ASN A 444 30.23 -11.77 -7.06
C ASN A 444 29.96 -12.14 -5.57
N MET A 445 30.08 -13.43 -5.26
CA MET A 445 29.69 -13.99 -3.97
C MET A 445 30.44 -13.35 -2.79
N GLU A 446 31.75 -13.10 -2.94
CA GLU A 446 32.57 -12.51 -1.88
C GLU A 446 32.08 -11.12 -1.46
N ASN A 447 31.75 -10.25 -2.44
CA ASN A 447 31.23 -8.93 -2.11
C ASN A 447 29.79 -9.02 -1.56
N GLY A 448 28.99 -9.94 -2.08
CA GLY A 448 27.66 -10.24 -1.55
C GLY A 448 27.72 -10.60 -0.06
N ASP A 449 28.57 -11.56 0.31
CA ASP A 449 28.73 -12.03 1.70
C ASP A 449 29.19 -10.91 2.63
N ARG A 450 30.12 -10.06 2.17
CA ARG A 450 30.57 -8.89 2.92
C ARG A 450 29.43 -7.91 3.20
N LEU A 451 28.58 -7.65 2.21
CA LEU A 451 27.43 -6.75 2.33
C LEU A 451 26.32 -7.36 3.21
N THR A 452 26.06 -8.65 3.09
CA THR A 452 25.15 -9.40 3.97
C THR A 452 25.61 -9.34 5.43
N ALA A 453 26.89 -9.61 5.70
CA ALA A 453 27.45 -9.50 7.05
C ALA A 453 27.33 -8.06 7.60
N ARG A 454 27.51 -7.05 6.75
CA ARG A 454 27.32 -5.65 7.12
C ARG A 454 25.87 -5.33 7.45
N PHE A 455 24.92 -5.81 6.65
CA PHE A 455 23.48 -5.68 6.90
C PHE A 455 23.10 -6.29 8.24
N VAL A 456 23.46 -7.57 8.47
CA VAL A 456 23.19 -8.28 9.73
C VAL A 456 23.77 -7.53 10.93
N SER A 457 25.02 -7.06 10.83
CA SER A 457 25.67 -6.31 11.91
C SER A 457 24.96 -4.99 12.23
N GLU A 458 24.54 -4.23 11.21
CA GLU A 458 23.83 -2.96 11.43
C GLU A 458 22.40 -3.18 11.92
N LEU A 459 21.71 -4.22 11.44
CA LEU A 459 20.38 -4.61 11.91
C LEU A 459 20.41 -5.02 13.39
N GLN A 460 21.39 -5.83 13.79
CA GLN A 460 21.60 -6.20 15.19
C GLN A 460 21.81 -4.97 16.08
N LYS A 461 22.60 -3.99 15.62
CA LYS A 461 22.78 -2.71 16.35
C LYS A 461 21.47 -1.94 16.49
N GLN A 462 20.61 -1.94 15.46
CA GLN A 462 19.29 -1.30 15.56
C GLN A 462 18.39 -2.04 16.54
N ALA A 463 18.37 -3.37 16.50
CA ALA A 463 17.60 -4.19 17.43
C ALA A 463 18.01 -3.93 18.89
N GLN A 464 19.31 -3.76 19.16
CA GLN A 464 19.83 -3.42 20.49
C GLN A 464 19.49 -1.97 20.93
N LYS A 465 19.42 -1.02 19.99
CA LYS A 465 19.06 0.37 20.30
C LYS A 465 17.58 0.56 20.55
N GLN A 466 16.75 -0.15 19.77
CA GLN A 466 15.30 -0.07 19.83
C GLN A 466 14.76 -1.14 20.76
N LEU A 467 15.17 -1.07 22.03
CA LEU A 467 14.51 -1.85 23.09
C LEU A 467 13.05 -1.43 23.12
N THR A 468 12.18 -2.27 22.58
CA THR A 468 10.78 -2.24 22.94
C THR A 468 10.76 -2.59 24.41
N HIS A 469 10.28 -1.66 25.24
CA HIS A 469 9.83 -2.03 26.58
C HIS A 469 8.66 -2.99 26.31
N MET A 470 8.97 -4.29 26.21
CA MET A 470 7.93 -5.26 26.45
C MET A 470 7.44 -4.94 27.86
N PRO A 471 6.13 -4.73 28.08
CA PRO A 471 5.63 -4.77 29.44
C PRO A 471 6.24 -6.03 30.03
N GLU A 472 6.97 -5.90 31.15
CA GLU A 472 7.55 -7.04 31.85
C GLU A 472 6.45 -8.10 31.82
N MET A 473 6.70 -9.23 31.12
CA MET A 473 5.87 -10.39 31.36
C MET A 473 6.02 -10.56 32.86
N GLN A 474 5.00 -10.17 33.62
CA GLN A 474 4.91 -10.56 35.00
C GLN A 474 4.99 -12.07 34.89
N ASP A 475 6.14 -12.63 35.26
CA ASP A 475 6.31 -14.06 35.31
C ASP A 475 5.24 -14.54 36.29
N TYR A 476 4.09 -14.96 35.76
CA TYR A 476 3.08 -15.69 36.52
C TYR A 476 3.71 -17.05 36.80
N TYR A 477 4.66 -17.08 37.73
CA TYR A 477 5.04 -18.28 38.43
C TYR A 477 3.80 -18.71 39.21
N THR A 478 2.98 -19.56 38.61
CA THR A 478 2.08 -20.43 39.35
C THR A 478 2.96 -21.28 40.27
N TYR A 479 3.09 -20.85 41.51
CA TYR A 479 3.53 -21.73 42.59
C TYR A 479 2.48 -22.82 42.70
N ILE A 480 2.80 -24.01 42.18
CA ILE A 480 2.10 -25.23 42.53
C ILE A 480 2.50 -25.53 43.98
N GLU A 481 1.62 -25.19 44.93
CA GLU A 481 1.70 -25.71 46.31
C GLU A 481 1.06 -27.11 46.41
#